data_AF-X1VMQ5-F1
#
_entry.id   AF-X1VMQ5-F1
#
_cell.length_a   1.000
_cell.length_b   1.000
_cell.length_c   1.000
_cell.angle_alpha   90.00
_cell.angle_beta   90.00
_cell.angle_gamma   90.00
#
_symmetry.space_group_name_H-M   'P 1'
#
loop_
_entity.id
_entity.type
_entity.pdbx_description
1 polymer ?
#
loop_
_entity_poly.entity_id
_entity_poly.type
_entity_poly.pdbx_seq_one_letter_code
_entity_poly.pdbx_strand_id
1 'polypeptide(L)'
;MIDIVGRVRWIRNRANQIFDLVTAIFTLTETGGTITTDGTEQDIYINETPLGVFNPRKFQIDLTNMVAADTIRLRLYYRINATGDKHKKDELQYT
;
A
#
# COMPACT_ATOMS: atom_id res chain seq x y z
N MET A 1 -11.75 13.53 43.11
CA MET A 1 -12.69 12.84 42.20
C MET A 1 -11.88 12.27 41.05
N ILE A 2 -11.91 10.95 40.85
CA ILE A 2 -11.15 10.29 39.77
C ILE A 2 -11.95 10.45 38.47
N ASP A 3 -11.32 10.94 37.39
CA ASP A 3 -11.98 11.05 36.09
C ASP A 3 -12.09 9.66 35.44
N ILE A 4 -13.22 9.00 35.70
CA ILE A 4 -13.55 7.69 35.14
C ILE A 4 -13.89 7.81 33.66
N VAL A 5 -14.46 8.94 33.23
CA VAL A 5 -14.92 9.14 31.85
C VAL A 5 -13.73 9.30 30.90
N GLY A 6 -12.70 10.06 31.29
CA GLY A 6 -11.46 10.18 30.54
C GLY A 6 -10.72 8.85 30.40
N ARG A 7 -10.71 8.04 31.47
CA ARG A 7 -10.10 6.69 31.46
C ARG A 7 -10.83 5.73 30.52
N VAL A 8 -12.17 5.71 30.55
CA VAL A 8 -12.98 4.87 29.65
C VAL A 8 -12.78 5.29 28.18
N ARG A 9 -12.69 6.60 27.90
CA ARG A 9 -12.41 7.11 26.55
C ARG A 9 -11.02 6.70 26.04
N TRP A 10 -10.01 6.74 26.91
CA TRP A 10 -8.64 6.32 26.56
C TRP A 10 -8.58 4.83 26.20
N ILE A 11 -9.22 3.97 27.00
CA ILE A 11 -9.27 2.52 26.76
C ILE A 11 -9.96 2.22 25.42
N ARG A 12 -11.09 2.87 25.14
CA ARG A 12 -11.82 2.70 23.88
C ARG A 12 -10.97 3.09 22.66
N ASN A 13 -10.29 4.24 22.72
CA ASN A 13 -9.42 4.69 21.63
C ASN A 13 -8.27 3.71 21.37
N ARG A 14 -7.71 3.10 22.43
CA ARG A 14 -6.63 2.12 22.32
C ARG A 14 -7.11 0.80 21.70
N ALA A 15 -8.30 0.34 22.08
CA ALA A 15 -8.91 -0.86 21.51
C ALA A 15 -9.19 -0.69 20.00
N ASN A 16 -9.70 0.47 19.58
CA ASN A 16 -9.93 0.77 18.16
C ASN A 16 -8.62 0.77 17.37
N GLN A 17 -7.56 1.40 17.89
CA GLN A 17 -6.24 1.37 17.24
C GLN A 17 -5.70 -0.05 17.05
N ILE A 18 -5.89 -0.93 18.05
CA ILE A 18 -5.48 -2.33 17.95
C ILE A 18 -6.32 -3.07 16.92
N PHE A 19 -7.64 -2.85 16.91
CA PHE A 19 -8.54 -3.47 15.95
C PHE A 19 -8.24 -3.04 14.51
N ASP A 20 -7.94 -1.76 14.29
CA ASP A 20 -7.54 -1.24 12.97
C ASP A 20 -6.24 -1.88 12.49
N LEU A 21 -5.24 -2.03 13.38
CA LEU A 21 -3.98 -2.70 13.08
C LEU A 21 -4.14 -4.19 12.75
N VAL A 22 -4.98 -4.90 13.52
CA VAL A 22 -5.25 -6.33 13.30
C VAL A 22 -6.06 -6.54 12.03
N THR A 23 -7.04 -5.68 11.75
CA THR A 23 -7.85 -5.75 10.53
C THR A 23 -7.00 -5.49 9.28
N ALA A 24 -6.02 -4.59 9.36
CA ALA A 24 -5.06 -4.36 8.27
C ALA A 24 -4.17 -5.59 7.97
N ILE A 25 -3.96 -6.50 8.93
CA ILE A 25 -3.20 -7.74 8.71
C ILE A 25 -3.99 -8.71 7.81
N PHE A 26 -5.31 -8.74 7.91
CA PHE A 26 -6.14 -9.62 7.08
C PHE A 26 -6.18 -9.20 5.61
N THR A 27 -5.93 -7.92 5.31
CA THR A 27 -5.79 -7.43 3.92
C THR A 27 -4.40 -7.70 3.32
N LEU A 28 -3.40 -8.08 4.12
CA LEU A 28 -2.05 -8.42 3.63
C LEU A 28 -1.97 -9.79 2.95
N THR A 29 -2.97 -10.66 3.11
CA THR A 29 -2.84 -12.07 2.73
C THR A 29 -3.18 -12.34 1.26
N GLU A 30 -3.89 -11.44 0.57
CA GLU A 30 -4.12 -11.63 -0.86
C GLU A 30 -4.44 -10.31 -1.56
N THR A 31 -3.45 -9.77 -2.25
CA THR A 31 -3.70 -9.21 -3.59
C THR A 31 -2.72 -9.93 -4.53
N GLY A 32 -2.84 -11.26 -4.54
CA GLY A 32 -2.18 -12.12 -5.51
C GLY A 32 -3.06 -12.16 -6.75
N GLY A 33 -2.59 -11.56 -7.83
CA GLY A 33 -3.23 -11.64 -9.13
C GLY A 33 -2.18 -11.61 -10.22
N THR A 34 -2.34 -12.41 -11.27
CA THR A 34 -1.51 -12.29 -12.46
C THR A 34 -1.83 -10.97 -13.13
N ILE A 35 -0.89 -10.04 -13.11
CA ILE A 35 -0.97 -8.81 -13.90
C ILE A 35 -0.44 -9.14 -15.31
N THR A 36 -1.29 -8.99 -16.33
CA THR A 36 -0.86 -9.11 -17.72
C THR A 36 -0.26 -7.80 -18.18
N THR A 37 1.00 -7.80 -18.59
CA THR A 37 1.68 -6.63 -19.17
C THR A 37 1.12 -6.37 -20.56
N ASP A 38 0.22 -5.39 -20.67
CA ASP A 38 -0.44 -4.99 -21.92
C ASP A 38 0.25 -3.79 -22.62
N GLY A 39 1.43 -3.40 -22.12
CA GLY A 39 2.17 -2.23 -22.60
C GLY A 39 1.66 -0.90 -22.03
N THR A 40 0.59 -0.90 -21.25
CA THR A 40 0.13 0.28 -20.50
C THR A 40 0.69 0.29 -19.08
N GLU A 41 0.74 1.47 -18.47
CA GLU A 41 1.11 1.60 -17.07
C GLU A 41 -0.08 1.24 -16.18
N GLN A 42 0.15 0.35 -15.22
CA GLN A 42 -0.89 -0.15 -14.32
C GLN A 42 -0.55 0.19 -12.87
N ASP A 43 -1.54 0.68 -12.12
CA ASP A 43 -1.39 1.01 -10.71
C ASP A 43 -1.47 -0.26 -9.84
N ILE A 44 -0.34 -0.63 -9.23
CA ILE A 44 -0.26 -1.85 -8.38
C ILE A 44 -0.64 -1.55 -6.93
N TYR A 45 -0.25 -0.38 -6.43
CA TYR A 45 -0.52 0.02 -5.06
C TYR A 45 -0.59 1.54 -4.95
N ILE A 46 -1.62 2.02 -4.25
CA ILE A 46 -1.77 3.43 -3.90
C ILE A 46 -2.06 3.51 -2.40
N ASN A 47 -1.23 4.28 -1.67
CA ASN A 47 -1.50 4.61 -0.27
C ASN A 47 -2.43 5.82 -0.22
N GLU A 48 -3.74 5.58 -0.13
CA GLU A 48 -4.74 6.65 0.04
C GLU A 48 -5.15 6.78 1.52
N THR A 49 -5.64 7.96 1.91
CA THR A 49 -6.04 8.27 3.29
C THR A 49 -7.12 7.33 3.83
N PRO A 50 -7.06 6.93 5.12
CA PRO A 50 -6.20 7.47 6.17
C PRO A 50 -4.75 6.98 6.09
N LEU A 51 -3.81 7.94 6.19
CA LEU A 51 -2.37 7.68 6.18
C LEU A 51 -1.99 6.79 7.37
N GLY A 52 -1.39 5.64 7.07
CA GLY A 52 -0.81 4.76 8.08
C GLY A 52 -1.46 3.40 8.26
N VAL A 53 -2.48 3.05 7.46
CA VAL A 53 -3.08 1.71 7.47
C VAL A 53 -2.18 0.67 6.79
N PHE A 54 -1.44 1.08 5.74
CA PHE A 54 -0.54 0.20 5.00
C PHE A 54 0.80 0.88 4.68
N ASN A 55 1.90 0.24 5.05
CA ASN A 55 3.25 0.67 4.72
C ASN A 55 4.03 -0.53 4.16
N PRO A 56 3.96 -0.77 2.83
CA PRO A 56 4.60 -1.93 2.23
C PRO A 56 6.11 -1.80 2.39
N ARG A 57 6.71 -2.75 3.12
CA ARG A 57 8.17 -2.78 3.32
C ARG A 57 8.90 -3.48 2.19
N LYS A 58 8.21 -4.36 1.48
CA LYS A 58 8.74 -5.16 0.38
C LYS A 58 7.66 -5.34 -0.66
N PHE A 59 8.08 -5.26 -1.91
CA PHE A 59 7.30 -5.57 -3.08
C PHE A 59 8.06 -6.64 -3.86
N GLN A 60 7.41 -7.76 -4.15
CA GLN A 60 7.99 -8.90 -4.84
C GLN A 60 7.20 -9.16 -6.11
N ILE A 61 7.92 -9.36 -7.22
CA ILE A 61 7.33 -9.71 -8.51
C ILE A 61 8.02 -10.99 -8.96
N ASP A 62 7.21 -11.96 -9.37
CA ASP A 62 7.69 -13.16 -10.05
C ASP A 62 7.79 -12.88 -11.56
N LEU A 63 8.99 -13.08 -12.11
CA LEU A 63 9.32 -12.86 -13.52
C LEU A 63 9.52 -14.16 -14.29
N THR A 64 9.09 -15.30 -13.73
CA THR A 64 9.28 -16.64 -14.33
C THR A 64 8.71 -16.76 -15.75
N ASN A 65 7.66 -15.99 -16.08
CA ASN A 65 7.03 -16.00 -17.39
C ASN A 65 7.52 -14.91 -18.37
N MET A 66 8.59 -14.16 -18.05
CA MET A 66 9.18 -13.23 -19.02
C MET A 66 9.83 -13.99 -20.18
N VAL A 67 9.54 -13.58 -21.41
CA VAL A 67 10.22 -14.06 -22.61
C VAL A 67 11.38 -13.13 -22.99
N ALA A 68 12.33 -13.64 -23.77
CA ALA A 68 13.44 -12.83 -24.26
C ALA A 68 12.93 -11.61 -25.04
N ALA A 69 13.44 -10.42 -24.69
CA ALA A 69 13.02 -9.09 -25.15
C ALA A 69 11.84 -8.44 -24.41
N ASP A 70 11.24 -9.12 -23.42
CA ASP A 70 10.31 -8.44 -22.50
C ASP A 70 11.05 -7.38 -21.68
N THR A 71 10.35 -6.29 -21.41
CA THR A 71 10.89 -5.21 -20.57
C THR A 71 9.86 -4.85 -19.50
N ILE A 72 10.30 -4.83 -18.25
CA ILE A 72 9.47 -4.41 -17.12
C ILE A 72 9.98 -3.07 -16.61
N ARG A 73 9.06 -2.12 -16.44
CA ARG A 73 9.34 -0.82 -15.84
C ARG A 73 8.52 -0.66 -14.58
N LEU A 74 9.20 -0.47 -13.46
CA LEU A 74 8.61 -0.17 -12.17
C LEU A 74 8.79 1.32 -11.91
N ARG A 75 7.67 2.03 -11.69
CA ARG A 75 7.67 3.48 -11.43
C ARG A 75 7.10 3.76 -10.06
N LEU A 76 7.83 4.54 -9.27
CA LEU A 76 7.36 5.05 -8.01
C LEU A 76 6.88 6.48 -8.20
N TYR A 77 5.66 6.76 -7.76
CA TYR A 77 5.08 8.10 -7.79
C TYR A 77 4.86 8.63 -6.38
N TYR A 78 4.84 9.95 -6.27
CA TYR A 78 4.35 10.66 -5.09
C TYR A 78 3.36 11.74 -5.51
N ARG A 79 2.47 12.12 -4.61
CA ARG A 79 1.58 13.28 -4.76
C ARG A 79 1.49 14.01 -3.43
N ILE A 80 1.31 15.32 -3.48
CA ILE A 80 1.35 16.19 -2.28
C ILE A 80 0.02 16.11 -1.51
N ASN A 81 -1.09 15.95 -2.22
CA ASN A 81 -2.45 15.81 -1.68
C ASN A 81 -3.13 14.58 -2.29
N ALA A 82 -4.16 14.05 -1.61
CA ALA A 82 -4.85 12.83 -2.03
C ALA A 82 -5.53 12.95 -3.41
N THR A 83 -5.83 14.16 -3.86
CA THR A 83 -6.55 14.42 -5.12
C THR A 83 -5.71 15.09 -6.19
N GLY A 84 -4.41 15.30 -5.97
CA GLY A 84 -3.53 15.94 -6.95
C GLY A 84 -2.78 14.96 -7.82
N ASP A 85 -2.01 15.55 -8.74
CA ASP A 85 -1.30 14.81 -9.77
C ASP A 85 -0.19 13.92 -9.18
N LYS A 86 -0.04 12.74 -9.78
CA LYS A 86 1.06 11.83 -9.48
C LYS A 86 2.33 12.33 -10.17
N HIS A 87 3.34 12.67 -9.38
CA HIS A 87 4.66 13.04 -9.86
C HIS A 87 5.61 11.86 -9.77
N LYS A 88 6.31 11.55 -10.88
CA LYS A 88 7.30 10.46 -10.91
C LYS A 88 8.44 10.77 -9.95
N LYS A 89 8.71 9.83 -9.04
CA LYS A 89 9.80 9.91 -8.07
C LYS A 89 11.01 9.12 -8.54
N ASP A 90 10.78 7.89 -9.00
CA ASP A 90 11.83 6.95 -9.34
C ASP A 90 11.35 5.95 -10.40
N GLU A 91 12.28 5.34 -11.13
CA GLU A 91 12.01 4.34 -12.15
C GLU A 91 13.13 3.31 -12.21
N LEU A 92 12.75 2.02 -12.23
CA LEU A 92 13.66 0.91 -12.41
C LEU A 92 13.20 0.05 -13.59
N GLN A 93 14.15 -0.36 -14.43
CA GLN A 93 13.87 -1.17 -15.62
C GLN A 93 14.62 -2.50 -15.56
N TYR A 94 13.93 -3.58 -15.89
CA TYR A 94 14.47 -4.93 -16.07
C TYR A 94 14.23 -5.41 -17.51
N THR A 95 15.22 -6.08 -18.08
CA THR A 95 15.24 -6.63 -19.45
C THR A 95 15.82 -8.03 -19.42
#